data_AF-A0A847E261-F1
#
_entry.id   AF-A0A847E261-F1
#
_cell.length_a   1.000
_cell.length_b   1.000
_cell.length_c   1.000
_cell.angle_alpha   90.00
_cell.angle_beta   90.00
_cell.angle_gamma   90.00
#
_symmetry.space_group_name_H-M   'P 1'
#
loop_
_entity.id
_entity.type
_entity.pdbx_description
1 polymer ?
#
loop_
_entity_poly.entity_id
_entity_poly.type
_entity_poly.pdbx_seq_one_letter_code
_entity_poly.pdbx_strand_id
1 'polypeptide(L)'
;MKYLNKIIFLTLALFFLFPLVGKTIENKVNIYVFYGRDCPHCKVLLADLETIKQEKPYVQIYKYEVTYNYNNANLFDKVASQLGASSGGVPFTVIGTKYFVGYSTAQTKPLIEYAIKIYSLADSYSDPVGKLVGKDLTGGTATYEELRGEFFPEDVEKEEKEEVKIELPVFGSISTKDVSLPVISILIGFIDGFNPCAMWVLLFLISVLIGIKDRKKMWILGTVFLGTSALIYLLFMIAWLNVIVFLGALFWIKLLIASIALIGGVWNLKAFFTNKEDGCEVVSEKKRSKVLNKIKYITSSQKYSLAIIGIIGLAVSVNFIELTCSAGLPVVFTNLLALNNLSVLEYGFYLFLYILFFLIDDLLIFFIAMKTLKITGLSNKYAKYSHLIGGILMVLVGILMIFKPEWLMFNF
;
A
#
# COMPACT_ATOMS: atom_id res chain seq x y z
N MET A 1 -30.44 -60.10 48.14
CA MET A 1 -31.09 -59.24 47.11
C MET A 1 -30.91 -57.73 47.33
N LYS A 2 -31.09 -57.17 48.55
CA LYS A 2 -30.98 -55.70 48.77
C LYS A 2 -29.60 -55.08 48.46
N TYR A 3 -28.51 -55.82 48.65
CA TYR A 3 -27.15 -55.33 48.36
C TYR A 3 -26.77 -55.42 46.88
N LEU A 4 -27.37 -56.35 46.13
CA LEU A 4 -27.08 -56.54 44.71
C LEU A 4 -27.60 -55.36 43.88
N ASN A 5 -28.80 -54.86 44.18
CA ASN A 5 -29.36 -53.68 43.51
C ASN A 5 -28.57 -52.41 43.81
N LYS A 6 -27.98 -52.27 45.01
CA LYS A 6 -27.12 -51.12 45.33
C LYS A 6 -25.79 -51.17 44.56
N ILE A 7 -25.20 -52.35 44.41
CA ILE A 7 -23.97 -52.52 43.63
C ILE A 7 -24.23 -52.23 42.16
N ILE A 8 -25.32 -52.76 41.58
CA ILE A 8 -25.72 -52.50 40.19
C ILE A 8 -25.98 -51.00 39.97
N PHE A 9 -26.63 -50.33 40.92
CA PHE A 9 -26.89 -48.88 40.81
C PHE A 9 -25.60 -48.06 40.93
N LEU A 10 -24.66 -48.47 41.79
CA LEU A 10 -23.37 -47.81 41.94
C LEU A 10 -22.49 -48.02 40.69
N THR A 11 -22.50 -49.21 40.08
CA THR A 11 -21.75 -49.49 38.85
C THR A 11 -22.36 -48.79 37.63
N LEU A 12 -23.69 -48.68 37.53
CA LEU A 12 -24.33 -47.88 36.48
C LEU A 12 -24.05 -46.38 36.63
N ALA A 13 -24.07 -45.86 37.87
CA ALA A 13 -23.75 -44.46 38.14
C ALA A 13 -22.27 -44.14 37.84
N LEU A 14 -21.35 -45.08 38.12
CA LEU A 14 -19.94 -44.93 37.77
C LEU A 14 -19.71 -44.98 36.25
N PHE A 15 -20.52 -45.74 35.51
CA PHE A 15 -20.45 -45.82 34.04
C PHE A 15 -20.97 -44.53 33.37
N PHE A 16 -21.95 -43.85 33.97
CA PHE A 16 -22.45 -42.56 33.52
C PHE A 16 -21.55 -41.36 33.89
N LEU A 17 -20.61 -41.55 34.82
CA LEU A 17 -19.64 -40.53 35.23
C LEU A 17 -18.35 -40.54 34.40
N PHE A 18 -18.18 -41.48 33.46
CA PHE A 18 -17.11 -41.38 32.48
C PHE A 18 -17.53 -40.41 31.38
N PRO A 19 -16.93 -39.20 31.27
CA PRO A 19 -17.13 -38.40 30.09
C PRO A 19 -16.62 -39.22 28.90
N LEU A 20 -17.50 -39.49 27.94
CA LEU A 20 -17.11 -39.90 26.59
C LEU A 20 -16.32 -38.74 25.99
N VAL A 21 -15.03 -38.68 26.31
CA VAL A 21 -14.07 -37.83 25.60
C VAL A 21 -13.84 -38.52 24.26
N GLY A 22 -14.76 -38.30 23.31
CA GLY A 22 -14.52 -38.58 21.92
C GLY A 22 -13.33 -37.74 21.48
N LYS A 23 -12.17 -38.37 21.30
CA LYS A 23 -11.01 -37.70 20.71
C LYS A 23 -11.34 -37.50 19.23
N THR A 24 -11.70 -36.28 18.85
CA THR A 24 -11.80 -35.91 17.44
C THR A 24 -10.44 -36.19 16.81
N ILE A 25 -10.38 -37.14 15.88
CA ILE A 25 -9.13 -37.47 15.18
C ILE A 25 -8.95 -36.41 14.11
N GLU A 26 -8.14 -35.39 14.41
CA GLU A 26 -7.74 -34.39 13.42
C GLU A 26 -6.73 -35.03 12.46
N ASN A 27 -7.07 -35.02 11.17
CA ASN A 27 -6.23 -35.58 10.12
C ASN A 27 -5.00 -34.71 9.89
N LYS A 28 -3.91 -35.34 9.41
CA LYS A 28 -2.65 -34.64 9.17
C LYS A 28 -2.82 -33.62 8.05
N VAL A 29 -2.30 -32.41 8.28
CA VAL A 29 -2.37 -31.30 7.31
C VAL A 29 -0.97 -30.88 6.90
N ASN A 30 -0.69 -30.94 5.60
CA ASN A 30 0.55 -30.42 5.05
C ASN A 30 0.44 -28.93 4.73
N ILE A 31 1.47 -28.18 5.07
CA ILE A 31 1.65 -26.77 4.74
C ILE A 31 2.96 -26.63 3.98
N TYR A 32 2.91 -26.04 2.79
CA TYR A 32 4.06 -25.78 1.95
C TYR A 32 4.32 -24.28 1.90
N VAL A 33 5.53 -23.86 2.28
CA VAL A 33 5.91 -22.45 2.37
C VAL A 33 7.08 -22.20 1.45
N PHE A 34 6.87 -21.39 0.42
CA PHE A 34 7.93 -20.85 -0.41
C PHE A 34 8.34 -19.48 0.15
N TYR A 35 9.61 -19.33 0.49
CA TYR A 35 10.10 -18.16 1.21
C TYR A 35 11.45 -17.68 0.70
N GLY A 36 11.74 -16.40 0.89
CA GLY A 36 13.08 -15.84 0.68
C GLY A 36 13.83 -15.68 2.00
N ARG A 37 15.15 -15.92 1.99
CA ARG A 37 15.99 -15.75 3.19
C ARG A 37 15.96 -14.32 3.76
N ASP A 38 15.94 -13.32 2.87
CA ASP A 38 16.01 -11.89 3.24
C ASP A 38 14.63 -11.21 3.29
N CYS A 39 13.56 -11.99 3.22
CA CYS A 39 12.18 -11.52 3.24
C CYS A 39 11.69 -11.30 4.70
N PRO A 40 11.36 -10.06 5.12
CA PRO A 40 10.91 -9.79 6.49
C PRO A 40 9.59 -10.49 6.83
N HIS A 41 8.59 -10.41 5.93
CA HIS A 41 7.29 -11.06 6.12
C HIS A 41 7.39 -12.58 6.23
N CYS A 42 8.38 -13.18 5.56
CA CYS A 42 8.66 -14.60 5.65
C CYS A 42 9.15 -14.99 7.05
N LYS A 43 9.95 -14.15 7.71
CA LYS A 43 10.41 -14.41 9.08
C LYS A 43 9.25 -14.42 10.07
N VAL A 44 8.32 -13.47 9.94
CA VAL A 44 7.11 -13.39 10.78
C VAL A 44 6.24 -14.62 10.57
N LEU A 45 5.92 -14.96 9.31
CA LEU A 45 5.15 -16.17 8.98
C LEU A 45 5.77 -17.43 9.57
N LEU A 46 7.09 -17.62 9.38
CA LEU A 46 7.77 -18.81 9.85
C LEU A 46 7.73 -18.92 11.38
N ALA A 47 7.84 -17.81 12.12
CA ALA A 47 7.72 -17.82 13.58
C ALA A 47 6.29 -18.19 14.04
N ASP A 48 5.28 -17.60 13.40
CA ASP A 48 3.87 -17.92 13.69
C ASP A 48 3.52 -19.38 13.34
N LEU A 49 4.07 -19.91 12.25
CA LEU A 49 3.88 -21.30 11.84
C LEU A 49 4.52 -22.31 12.80
N GLU A 50 5.68 -22.00 13.40
CA GLU A 50 6.25 -22.86 14.45
C GLU A 50 5.37 -22.85 15.71
N THR A 51 4.74 -21.72 16.05
CA THR A 51 3.76 -21.65 17.15
C THR A 51 2.53 -22.51 16.84
N ILE A 52 1.97 -22.38 15.63
CA ILE A 52 0.84 -23.19 15.16
C ILE A 52 1.17 -24.68 15.21
N LYS A 53 2.39 -25.08 14.82
CA LYS A 53 2.83 -26.48 14.87
C LYS A 53 2.92 -27.04 16.29
N GLN A 54 3.28 -26.21 17.27
CA GLN A 54 3.29 -26.60 18.68
C GLN A 54 1.87 -26.82 19.22
N GLU A 55 0.94 -25.94 18.83
CA GLU A 55 -0.47 -26.03 19.23
C GLU A 55 -1.22 -27.16 18.49
N LYS A 56 -0.84 -27.45 17.24
CA LYS A 56 -1.50 -28.40 16.34
C LYS A 56 -0.49 -29.44 15.83
N PRO A 57 -0.19 -30.50 16.60
CA PRO A 57 0.84 -31.49 16.24
C PRO A 57 0.56 -32.29 14.96
N TYR A 58 -0.68 -32.28 14.46
CA TYR A 58 -1.09 -32.88 13.20
C TYR A 58 -0.67 -32.05 11.97
N VAL A 59 -0.15 -30.83 12.16
CA VAL A 59 0.35 -29.97 11.10
C VAL A 59 1.81 -30.31 10.74
N GLN A 60 2.07 -30.51 9.45
CA GLN A 60 3.40 -30.74 8.89
C GLN A 60 3.81 -29.58 7.99
N ILE A 61 4.94 -28.95 8.30
CA ILE A 61 5.39 -27.75 7.61
C ILE A 61 6.63 -28.05 6.78
N TYR A 62 6.53 -27.75 5.48
CA TYR A 62 7.59 -27.93 4.49
C TYR A 62 8.02 -26.58 3.95
N LYS A 63 9.30 -26.25 4.14
CA LYS A 63 9.87 -24.94 3.84
C LYS A 63 10.76 -25.04 2.61
N TYR A 64 10.53 -24.21 1.61
CA TYR A 64 11.25 -24.14 0.35
C TYR A 64 11.83 -22.73 0.17
N GLU A 65 13.13 -22.59 0.43
CA GLU A 65 13.83 -21.33 0.19
C GLU A 65 13.99 -21.12 -1.31
N VAL A 66 13.58 -19.98 -1.88
CA VAL A 66 13.56 -19.75 -3.34
C VAL A 66 14.54 -18.68 -3.80
N THR A 67 15.11 -17.86 -2.91
CA THR A 67 16.02 -16.78 -3.33
C THR A 67 17.39 -17.33 -3.76
N TYR A 68 17.90 -18.35 -3.08
CA TYR A 68 19.24 -18.90 -3.30
C TYR A 68 19.23 -20.37 -3.70
N ASN A 69 18.05 -20.94 -3.97
CA ASN A 69 17.91 -22.32 -4.42
C ASN A 69 17.07 -22.39 -5.71
N TYR A 70 17.77 -22.58 -6.82
CA TYR A 70 17.17 -22.65 -8.15
C TYR A 70 16.12 -23.76 -8.31
N ASN A 71 16.33 -24.93 -7.70
CA ASN A 71 15.39 -26.04 -7.81
C ASN A 71 14.07 -25.74 -7.10
N ASN A 72 14.15 -25.09 -5.93
CA ASN A 72 12.96 -24.65 -5.20
C ASN A 72 12.25 -23.49 -5.91
N ALA A 73 13.00 -22.58 -6.55
CA ALA A 73 12.41 -21.52 -7.37
C ALA A 73 11.62 -22.09 -8.56
N ASN A 74 12.18 -23.07 -9.27
CA ASN A 74 11.47 -23.76 -10.37
C ASN A 74 10.25 -24.56 -9.87
N LEU A 75 10.36 -25.19 -8.69
CA LEU A 75 9.20 -25.81 -8.04
C LEU A 75 8.12 -24.77 -7.72
N PHE A 76 8.51 -23.60 -7.22
CA PHE A 76 7.59 -22.51 -6.90
C PHE A 76 6.83 -22.02 -8.14
N ASP A 77 7.53 -21.81 -9.26
CA ASP A 77 6.90 -21.38 -10.53
C ASP A 77 5.85 -22.39 -11.01
N LYS A 78 6.15 -23.69 -10.91
CA LYS A 78 5.21 -24.77 -11.26
C LYS A 78 3.99 -24.76 -10.34
N VAL A 79 4.20 -24.62 -9.03
CA VAL A 79 3.12 -24.58 -8.04
C VAL A 79 2.22 -23.35 -8.27
N ALA A 80 2.81 -22.18 -8.47
CA ALA A 80 2.08 -20.95 -8.75
C ALA A 80 1.24 -21.08 -10.03
N SER A 81 1.84 -21.61 -11.11
CA SER A 81 1.13 -21.86 -12.37
C SER A 81 0.00 -22.87 -12.24
N GLN A 82 0.23 -23.98 -11.53
CA GLN A 82 -0.79 -25.02 -11.33
C GLN A 82 -1.98 -24.53 -10.51
N LEU A 83 -1.76 -23.61 -9.57
CA LEU A 83 -2.81 -23.01 -8.74
C LEU A 83 -3.42 -21.74 -9.37
N GLY A 84 -2.99 -21.36 -10.59
CA GLY A 84 -3.47 -20.18 -11.29
C GLY A 84 -3.06 -18.85 -10.66
N ALA A 85 -2.01 -18.83 -9.82
CA ALA A 85 -1.50 -17.61 -9.21
C ALA A 85 -0.72 -16.77 -10.23
N SER A 86 -1.19 -15.55 -10.50
CA SER A 86 -0.68 -14.70 -11.60
C SER A 86 0.66 -13.99 -11.29
N SER A 87 1.07 -13.91 -10.02
CA SER A 87 2.35 -13.33 -9.59
C SER A 87 2.79 -13.89 -8.23
N GLY A 88 3.88 -14.66 -8.22
CA GLY A 88 4.38 -15.34 -7.02
C GLY A 88 5.30 -14.46 -6.17
N GLY A 89 4.74 -13.64 -5.29
CA GLY A 89 5.51 -13.00 -4.21
C GLY A 89 5.78 -13.97 -3.06
N VAL A 90 6.91 -13.81 -2.36
CA VAL A 90 7.19 -14.52 -1.10
C VAL A 90 6.82 -13.66 0.12
N PRO A 91 6.31 -14.26 1.22
CA PRO A 91 6.05 -15.69 1.38
C PRO A 91 4.82 -16.15 0.60
N PHE A 92 4.88 -17.36 0.07
CA PHE A 92 3.76 -18.03 -0.58
C PHE A 92 3.45 -19.32 0.18
N THR A 93 2.25 -19.42 0.74
CA THR A 93 1.84 -20.54 1.58
C THR A 93 0.74 -21.33 0.89
N VAL A 94 0.85 -22.66 0.86
CA VAL A 94 -0.15 -23.55 0.27
C VAL A 94 -0.58 -24.61 1.27
N ILE A 95 -1.90 -24.83 1.34
CA ILE A 95 -2.54 -25.88 2.13
C ILE A 95 -3.61 -26.50 1.24
N GLY A 96 -3.43 -27.77 0.85
CA GLY A 96 -4.27 -28.42 -0.16
C GLY A 96 -4.31 -27.61 -1.46
N THR A 97 -5.50 -27.20 -1.91
CA THR A 97 -5.70 -26.33 -3.08
C THR A 97 -5.74 -24.84 -2.77
N LYS A 98 -5.77 -24.47 -1.48
CA LYS A 98 -5.77 -23.05 -1.07
C LYS A 98 -4.35 -22.51 -0.97
N TYR A 99 -4.15 -21.29 -1.48
CA TYR A 99 -2.88 -20.58 -1.34
C TYR A 99 -3.06 -19.16 -0.79
N PHE A 100 -1.98 -18.62 -0.26
CA PHE A 100 -1.88 -17.28 0.31
C PHE A 100 -0.58 -16.61 -0.17
N VAL A 101 -0.70 -15.38 -0.69
CA VAL A 101 0.44 -14.55 -1.13
C VAL A 101 0.67 -13.45 -0.09
N GLY A 102 1.90 -13.31 0.39
CA GLY A 102 2.23 -12.37 1.45
C GLY A 102 1.82 -12.87 2.84
N TYR A 103 2.13 -12.07 3.87
CA TYR A 103 1.76 -12.41 5.23
C TYR A 103 1.62 -11.19 6.16
N SER A 104 0.54 -11.18 6.93
CA SER A 104 0.38 -10.38 8.15
C SER A 104 -0.26 -11.21 9.26
N THR A 105 0.14 -10.94 10.51
CA THR A 105 -0.41 -11.62 11.69
C THR A 105 -1.89 -11.27 11.90
N ALA A 106 -2.32 -10.06 11.55
CA ALA A 106 -3.70 -9.62 11.74
C ALA A 106 -4.68 -10.18 10.70
N GLN A 107 -4.27 -10.33 9.44
CA GLN A 107 -5.19 -10.68 8.34
C GLN A 107 -4.94 -12.09 7.79
N THR A 108 -3.68 -12.47 7.56
CA THR A 108 -3.36 -13.76 6.89
C THR A 108 -3.35 -14.92 7.88
N LYS A 109 -2.88 -14.72 9.12
CA LYS A 109 -2.81 -15.79 10.13
C LYS A 109 -4.17 -16.46 10.40
N PRO A 110 -5.28 -15.72 10.65
CA PRO A 110 -6.57 -16.35 10.89
C PRO A 110 -7.06 -17.17 9.70
N LEU A 111 -6.79 -16.73 8.47
CA LEU A 111 -7.17 -17.44 7.25
C LEU A 111 -6.38 -18.75 7.06
N ILE A 112 -5.08 -18.73 7.38
CA ILE A 112 -4.24 -19.94 7.40
C ILE A 112 -4.77 -20.92 8.43
N GLU A 113 -5.05 -20.47 9.65
CA GLU A 113 -5.59 -21.33 10.71
C GLU A 113 -6.96 -21.91 10.36
N TYR A 114 -7.80 -21.13 9.69
CA TYR A 114 -9.09 -21.59 9.20
C TYR A 114 -8.95 -22.66 8.10
N ALA A 115 -8.03 -22.47 7.15
CA ALA A 115 -7.72 -23.48 6.15
C ALA A 115 -7.16 -24.77 6.78
N ILE A 116 -6.27 -24.67 7.77
CA ILE A 116 -5.79 -25.84 8.53
C ILE A 116 -6.97 -26.58 9.16
N LYS A 117 -7.90 -25.86 9.78
CA LYS A 117 -9.08 -26.45 10.42
C LYS A 117 -9.91 -27.23 9.39
N ILE A 118 -10.26 -26.63 8.25
CA ILE A 118 -11.04 -27.29 7.19
C ILE A 118 -10.34 -28.58 6.74
N TYR A 119 -9.06 -28.50 6.38
CA TYR A 119 -8.34 -29.68 5.88
C TYR A 119 -8.12 -30.75 6.96
N SER A 120 -8.07 -30.38 8.24
CA SER A 120 -7.93 -31.35 9.33
C SER A 120 -9.19 -32.17 9.60
N LEU A 121 -10.35 -31.71 9.13
CA LEU A 121 -11.63 -32.43 9.25
C LEU A 121 -11.87 -33.40 8.09
N ALA A 122 -11.15 -33.25 6.97
CA ALA A 122 -11.31 -34.09 5.80
C ALA A 122 -10.49 -35.38 5.91
N ASP A 123 -11.11 -36.53 5.60
CA ASP A 123 -10.41 -37.83 5.53
C ASP A 123 -9.43 -37.89 4.35
N SER A 124 -9.79 -37.25 3.24
CA SER A 124 -8.91 -37.07 2.10
C SER A 124 -9.22 -35.76 1.37
N TYR A 125 -8.19 -35.12 0.83
CA TYR A 125 -8.30 -33.87 0.09
C TYR A 125 -7.22 -33.77 -0.99
N SER A 126 -7.41 -32.88 -1.96
CA SER A 126 -6.44 -32.63 -3.02
C SER A 126 -5.25 -31.85 -2.49
N ASP A 127 -4.06 -32.45 -2.60
CA ASP A 127 -2.77 -31.82 -2.28
C ASP A 127 -1.87 -31.76 -3.53
N PRO A 128 -2.07 -30.78 -4.43
CA PRO A 128 -1.29 -30.65 -5.67
C PRO A 128 0.21 -30.50 -5.40
N VAL A 129 0.58 -29.77 -4.35
CA VAL A 129 1.99 -29.56 -4.00
C VAL A 129 2.58 -30.84 -3.44
N GLY A 130 1.86 -31.53 -2.55
CA GLY A 130 2.23 -32.85 -2.04
C GLY A 130 2.51 -33.85 -3.15
N LYS A 131 1.68 -33.89 -4.19
CA LYS A 131 1.90 -34.74 -5.38
C LYS A 131 3.22 -34.39 -6.10
N LEU A 132 3.52 -33.11 -6.27
CA LEU A 132 4.76 -32.66 -6.93
C LEU A 132 6.03 -32.98 -6.14
N VAL A 133 5.96 -32.94 -4.80
CA VAL A 133 7.13 -33.11 -3.93
C VAL A 133 7.22 -34.49 -3.27
N GLY A 134 6.36 -35.43 -3.66
CA GLY A 134 6.33 -36.80 -3.13
C GLY A 134 5.89 -36.90 -1.67
N LYS A 135 4.98 -36.02 -1.24
CA LYS A 135 4.47 -35.92 0.15
C LYS A 135 2.94 -35.92 0.23
N ASP A 136 2.26 -36.34 -0.83
CA ASP A 136 0.81 -36.51 -0.83
C ASP A 136 0.40 -37.48 0.29
N LEU A 137 -0.36 -36.98 1.26
CA LEU A 137 -0.80 -37.76 2.42
C LEU A 137 -2.19 -38.36 2.23
N THR A 138 -2.96 -37.85 1.27
CA THR A 138 -4.42 -37.98 1.27
C THR A 138 -4.96 -38.59 -0.01
N GLY A 139 -4.26 -38.44 -1.14
CA GLY A 139 -4.67 -39.02 -2.43
C GLY A 139 -6.05 -38.59 -2.94
N GLY A 140 -6.68 -37.61 -2.27
CA GLY A 140 -8.03 -37.16 -2.52
C GLY A 140 -8.11 -36.15 -3.66
N THR A 141 -9.35 -35.80 -4.01
CA THR A 141 -9.67 -34.80 -5.05
C THR A 141 -10.39 -33.58 -4.52
N ALA A 142 -10.88 -33.61 -3.26
CA ALA A 142 -11.66 -32.53 -2.69
C ALA A 142 -10.84 -31.22 -2.56
N THR A 143 -11.41 -30.13 -3.04
CA THR A 143 -10.85 -28.77 -3.03
C THR A 143 -11.21 -28.03 -1.74
N TYR A 144 -10.54 -26.90 -1.49
CA TYR A 144 -10.84 -26.02 -0.35
C TYR A 144 -12.31 -25.60 -0.34
N GLU A 145 -12.83 -25.21 -1.49
CA GLU A 145 -14.18 -24.67 -1.67
C GLU A 145 -15.25 -25.74 -1.38
N GLU A 146 -15.03 -26.97 -1.86
CA GLU A 146 -15.91 -28.12 -1.58
C GLU A 146 -15.92 -28.46 -0.09
N LEU A 147 -14.74 -28.59 0.54
CA LEU A 147 -14.63 -28.93 1.96
C LEU A 147 -15.17 -27.81 2.86
N ARG A 148 -14.97 -26.55 2.46
CA ARG A 148 -15.53 -25.40 3.17
C ARG A 148 -17.06 -25.44 3.13
N GLY A 149 -17.66 -25.72 1.97
CA GLY A 149 -19.10 -25.87 1.82
C GLY A 149 -19.67 -27.06 2.59
N GLU A 150 -18.92 -28.15 2.69
CA GLU A 150 -19.34 -29.35 3.43
C GLU A 150 -19.31 -29.14 4.95
N PHE A 151 -18.20 -28.64 5.50
CA PHE A 151 -18.01 -28.53 6.95
C PHE A 151 -18.54 -27.22 7.56
N PHE A 152 -18.56 -26.14 6.76
CA PHE A 152 -18.97 -24.80 7.22
C PHE A 152 -19.95 -24.15 6.23
N PRO A 153 -21.09 -24.79 5.92
CA PRO A 153 -22.08 -24.23 4.98
C PRO A 153 -22.63 -22.87 5.43
N GLU A 154 -22.74 -22.64 6.74
CA GLU A 154 -23.17 -21.34 7.29
C GLU A 154 -22.17 -20.22 7.00
N ASP A 155 -20.87 -20.50 6.95
CA ASP A 155 -19.83 -19.49 6.65
C ASP A 155 -19.82 -19.15 5.15
N VAL A 156 -20.21 -20.11 4.30
CA VAL A 156 -20.41 -19.88 2.86
C VAL A 156 -21.67 -19.04 2.63
N GLU A 157 -22.77 -19.38 3.29
CA GLU A 157 -24.00 -18.58 3.24
C GLU A 157 -23.82 -17.18 3.82
N LYS A 158 -23.02 -17.02 4.88
CA LYS A 158 -22.67 -15.70 5.43
C LYS A 158 -21.74 -14.91 4.52
N GLU A 159 -20.78 -15.50 3.82
CA GLU A 159 -20.02 -14.75 2.80
C GLU A 159 -20.91 -14.32 1.61
N GLU A 160 -21.91 -15.12 1.25
CA GLU A 160 -22.87 -14.76 0.21
C GLU A 160 -23.89 -13.70 0.67
N LYS A 161 -24.28 -13.68 1.96
CA LYS A 161 -25.31 -12.79 2.53
C LYS A 161 -24.78 -11.62 3.37
N GLU A 162 -23.57 -11.68 3.93
CA GLU A 162 -22.97 -10.67 4.80
C GLU A 162 -21.78 -9.94 4.13
N GLU A 163 -21.92 -8.63 4.02
CA GLU A 163 -20.84 -7.69 3.76
C GLU A 163 -19.87 -7.72 4.95
N VAL A 164 -18.64 -8.23 4.75
CA VAL A 164 -17.63 -8.32 5.82
C VAL A 164 -17.39 -6.94 6.43
N LYS A 165 -17.51 -6.73 7.74
CA LYS A 165 -17.25 -5.42 8.38
C LYS A 165 -15.86 -5.40 8.99
N ILE A 166 -15.03 -4.43 8.61
CA ILE A 166 -13.73 -4.17 9.24
C ILE A 166 -13.87 -2.97 10.17
N GLU A 167 -13.45 -3.12 11.42
CA GLU A 167 -13.43 -2.05 12.41
C GLU A 167 -12.11 -1.27 12.34
N LEU A 168 -12.18 0.02 11.98
CA LEU A 168 -11.04 0.92 12.01
C LEU A 168 -11.07 1.81 13.27
N PRO A 169 -9.92 2.03 13.93
CA PRO A 169 -9.83 2.67 15.25
C PRO A 169 -10.27 4.14 15.31
N VAL A 170 -10.56 4.78 14.18
CA VAL A 170 -11.01 6.19 14.09
C VAL A 170 -12.41 6.32 13.46
N PHE A 171 -12.84 5.35 12.64
CA PHE A 171 -14.04 5.49 11.80
C PHE A 171 -15.14 4.44 12.10
N GLY A 172 -14.91 3.51 13.03
CA GLY A 172 -15.88 2.46 13.36
C GLY A 172 -15.94 1.35 12.31
N SER A 173 -16.97 0.49 12.40
CA SER A 173 -17.18 -0.66 11.52
C SER A 173 -17.62 -0.22 10.11
N ILE A 174 -16.77 -0.42 9.11
CA ILE A 174 -17.08 -0.13 7.70
C ILE A 174 -17.09 -1.46 6.95
N SER A 175 -18.16 -1.74 6.21
CA SER A 175 -18.28 -2.97 5.42
C SER A 175 -17.26 -2.96 4.25
N THR A 176 -16.68 -4.10 3.93
CA THR A 176 -15.64 -4.33 2.92
C THR A 176 -16.18 -4.23 1.50
N LYS A 177 -17.51 -4.26 1.34
CA LYS A 177 -18.21 -3.84 0.12
C LYS A 177 -18.61 -2.35 0.14
N ASP A 178 -18.52 -1.68 1.29
CA ASP A 178 -19.00 -0.30 1.51
C ASP A 178 -17.93 0.79 1.35
N VAL A 179 -16.68 0.44 1.05
CA VAL A 179 -15.84 1.39 0.32
C VAL A 179 -15.67 0.85 -1.08
N SER A 180 -16.68 1.13 -1.91
CA SER A 180 -16.61 0.85 -3.33
C SER A 180 -15.26 1.33 -3.86
N LEU A 181 -14.61 0.57 -4.75
CA LEU A 181 -13.33 0.95 -5.36
C LEU A 181 -13.30 2.43 -5.82
N PRO A 182 -14.40 3.01 -6.36
CA PRO A 182 -14.47 4.45 -6.61
C PRO A 182 -14.21 5.33 -5.38
N VAL A 183 -14.84 5.03 -4.25
CA VAL A 183 -14.67 5.79 -3.00
C VAL A 183 -13.24 5.67 -2.49
N ILE A 184 -12.62 4.47 -2.57
CA ILE A 184 -11.21 4.30 -2.21
C ILE A 184 -10.30 5.12 -3.14
N SER A 185 -10.53 5.07 -4.46
CA SER A 185 -9.78 5.89 -5.42
C SER A 185 -9.87 7.37 -5.10
N ILE A 186 -11.07 7.85 -4.78
CA ILE A 186 -11.33 9.25 -4.41
C ILE A 186 -10.61 9.63 -3.13
N LEU A 187 -10.78 8.84 -2.06
CA LEU A 187 -10.23 9.16 -0.74
C LEU A 187 -8.70 9.11 -0.75
N ILE A 188 -8.11 8.04 -1.28
CA ILE A 188 -6.65 7.90 -1.31
C ILE A 188 -6.04 8.94 -2.24
N GLY A 189 -6.61 9.14 -3.44
CA GLY A 189 -6.16 10.19 -4.36
C GLY A 189 -6.21 11.57 -3.71
N PHE A 190 -7.31 11.92 -3.04
CA PHE A 190 -7.43 13.19 -2.35
C PHE A 190 -6.42 13.36 -1.20
N ILE A 191 -6.22 12.33 -0.37
CA ILE A 191 -5.24 12.37 0.72
C ILE A 191 -3.82 12.54 0.16
N ASP A 192 -3.52 11.88 -0.95
CA ASP A 192 -2.23 11.97 -1.64
C ASP A 192 -2.00 13.35 -2.27
N GLY A 193 -3.02 13.95 -2.88
CA GLY A 193 -2.93 15.30 -3.46
C GLY A 193 -2.63 16.39 -2.43
N PHE A 194 -3.20 16.28 -1.22
CA PHE A 194 -2.93 17.19 -0.09
C PHE A 194 -1.58 16.93 0.61
N ASN A 195 -0.54 16.59 -0.17
CA ASN A 195 0.80 16.34 0.31
C ASN A 195 1.55 17.67 0.56
N PRO A 196 2.21 17.85 1.72
CA PRO A 196 3.03 19.02 2.02
C PRO A 196 4.08 19.34 0.93
N CYS A 197 4.62 18.32 0.25
CA CYS A 197 5.64 18.44 -0.78
C CYS A 197 5.06 19.09 -2.05
N ALA A 198 3.83 18.72 -2.43
CA ALA A 198 3.13 19.23 -3.61
C ALA A 198 2.72 20.71 -3.45
N MET A 199 2.18 21.07 -2.28
CA MET A 199 1.70 22.43 -2.01
C MET A 199 2.80 23.51 -2.18
N TRP A 200 4.05 23.19 -1.87
CA TRP A 200 5.19 24.10 -2.05
C TRP A 200 5.51 24.39 -3.51
N VAL A 201 5.47 23.34 -4.31
CA VAL A 201 5.74 23.43 -5.73
C VAL A 201 4.66 24.23 -6.41
N LEU A 202 3.41 24.00 -6.03
CA LEU A 202 2.27 24.75 -6.54
C LEU A 202 2.42 26.26 -6.30
N LEU A 203 2.85 26.67 -5.10
CA LEU A 203 3.14 28.08 -4.81
C LEU A 203 4.28 28.62 -5.68
N PHE A 204 5.35 27.84 -5.88
CA PHE A 204 6.43 28.20 -6.78
C PHE A 204 5.93 28.36 -8.22
N LEU A 205 5.14 27.42 -8.73
CA LEU A 205 4.53 27.46 -10.06
C LEU A 205 3.69 28.73 -10.23
N ILE A 206 2.81 29.01 -9.28
CA ILE A 206 1.96 30.22 -9.29
C ILE A 206 2.82 31.48 -9.31
N SER A 207 3.89 31.56 -8.52
CA SER A 207 4.79 32.71 -8.50
C SER A 207 5.46 32.97 -9.87
N VAL A 208 5.81 31.89 -10.58
CA VAL A 208 6.39 31.97 -11.93
C VAL A 208 5.33 32.38 -12.95
N LEU A 209 4.13 31.81 -12.86
CA LEU A 209 3.04 32.08 -13.79
C LEU A 209 2.50 33.53 -13.67
N ILE A 210 2.32 34.05 -12.45
CA ILE A 210 1.83 35.43 -12.21
C ILE A 210 2.74 36.50 -12.86
N GLY A 211 4.03 36.21 -13.00
CA GLY A 211 4.98 37.12 -13.66
C GLY A 211 4.79 37.26 -15.18
N ILE A 212 3.97 36.41 -15.80
CA ILE A 212 3.75 36.36 -17.24
C ILE A 212 2.55 37.24 -17.61
N LYS A 213 2.79 38.25 -18.45
CA LYS A 213 1.72 39.19 -18.90
C LYS A 213 0.69 38.53 -19.83
N ASP A 214 1.10 37.52 -20.59
CA ASP A 214 0.25 36.85 -21.58
C ASP A 214 -0.64 35.78 -20.91
N ARG A 215 -1.95 36.05 -20.89
CA ARG A 215 -2.98 35.15 -20.36
C ARG A 215 -2.98 33.79 -21.04
N LYS A 216 -2.87 33.74 -22.38
CA LYS A 216 -2.89 32.46 -23.12
C LYS A 216 -1.67 31.62 -22.75
N LYS A 217 -0.50 32.25 -22.71
CA LYS A 217 0.76 31.58 -22.33
C LYS A 217 0.70 31.00 -20.92
N MET A 218 0.12 31.72 -19.95
CA MET A 218 -0.04 31.20 -18.59
C MET A 218 -0.94 29.96 -18.53
N TRP A 219 -2.09 29.98 -19.22
CA TRP A 219 -2.99 28.83 -19.25
C TRP A 219 -2.30 27.60 -19.84
N ILE A 220 -1.59 27.76 -20.97
CA ILE A 220 -0.95 26.62 -21.62
C ILE A 220 0.19 26.06 -20.77
N LEU A 221 1.03 26.90 -20.18
CA LEU A 221 2.12 26.43 -19.32
C LEU A 221 1.59 25.71 -18.08
N GLY A 222 0.53 26.22 -17.45
CA GLY A 222 -0.11 25.53 -16.31
C GLY A 222 -0.75 24.20 -16.70
N THR A 223 -1.47 24.13 -17.82
CA THR A 223 -2.05 22.87 -18.31
C THR A 223 -0.96 21.86 -18.69
N VAL A 224 0.15 22.31 -19.29
CA VAL A 224 1.30 21.44 -19.57
C VAL A 224 1.91 20.90 -18.27
N PHE A 225 2.06 21.74 -17.24
CA PHE A 225 2.55 21.29 -15.93
C PHE A 225 1.65 20.20 -15.32
N LEU A 226 0.34 20.47 -15.23
CA LEU A 226 -0.63 19.56 -14.63
C LEU A 226 -0.77 18.26 -15.43
N GLY A 227 -0.84 18.35 -16.76
CA GLY A 227 -0.91 17.18 -17.64
C GLY A 227 0.37 16.34 -17.61
N THR A 228 1.55 16.98 -17.53
CA THR A 228 2.82 16.26 -17.35
C THR A 228 2.85 15.56 -15.99
N SER A 229 2.39 16.23 -14.93
CA SER A 229 2.33 15.63 -13.59
C SER A 229 1.41 14.41 -13.58
N ALA A 230 0.19 14.52 -14.11
CA ALA A 230 -0.74 13.40 -14.27
C ALA A 230 -0.10 12.20 -15.00
N LEU A 231 0.59 12.48 -16.11
CA LEU A 231 1.22 11.44 -16.93
C LEU A 231 2.37 10.75 -16.19
N ILE A 232 3.25 11.53 -15.56
CA ILE A 232 4.39 10.98 -14.82
C ILE A 232 3.90 10.16 -13.63
N TYR A 233 2.88 10.65 -12.92
CA TYR A 233 2.25 9.93 -11.82
C TYR A 233 1.63 8.60 -12.28
N LEU A 234 0.89 8.62 -13.39
CA LEU A 234 0.34 7.41 -14.02
C LEU A 234 1.45 6.40 -14.36
N LEU A 235 2.53 6.87 -14.98
CA LEU A 235 3.66 6.01 -15.33
C LEU A 235 4.28 5.35 -14.10
N PHE A 236 4.37 6.06 -12.97
CA PHE A 236 4.82 5.47 -11.71
C PHE A 236 3.85 4.40 -11.19
N MET A 237 2.54 4.69 -11.17
CA MET A 237 1.52 3.72 -10.73
C MET A 237 1.48 2.46 -11.60
N ILE A 238 1.77 2.56 -12.90
CA ILE A 238 1.82 1.40 -13.81
C ILE A 238 3.15 0.64 -13.68
N ALA A 239 4.29 1.33 -13.53
CA ALA A 239 5.61 0.73 -13.43
C ALA A 239 5.89 0.05 -12.07
N TRP A 240 4.89 -0.02 -11.19
CA TRP A 240 5.03 -0.09 -9.73
C TRP A 240 5.68 -1.36 -9.18
N LEU A 241 5.31 -2.55 -9.66
CA LEU A 241 5.62 -3.78 -8.91
C LEU A 241 7.13 -4.08 -8.75
N ASN A 242 7.99 -3.63 -9.67
CA ASN A 242 9.42 -3.93 -9.62
C ASN A 242 10.29 -2.73 -9.19
N VAL A 243 9.83 -1.50 -9.41
CA VAL A 243 10.67 -0.30 -9.21
C VAL A 243 10.68 0.14 -7.74
N ILE A 244 9.59 -0.01 -6.99
CA ILE A 244 9.54 0.49 -5.61
C ILE A 244 10.07 -0.49 -4.57
N VAL A 245 9.97 -1.80 -4.81
CA VAL A 245 10.74 -2.78 -4.00
C VAL A 245 12.24 -2.50 -4.14
N PHE A 246 12.69 -2.10 -5.33
CA PHE A 246 14.06 -1.69 -5.59
C PHE A 246 14.43 -0.35 -4.93
N LEU A 247 13.58 0.68 -5.04
CA LEU A 247 13.83 2.01 -4.45
C LEU A 247 13.74 2.02 -2.91
N GLY A 248 12.82 1.24 -2.33
CA GLY A 248 12.65 1.08 -0.88
C GLY A 248 13.75 0.22 -0.23
N ALA A 249 14.39 -0.69 -0.99
CA ALA A 249 15.54 -1.47 -0.55
C ALA A 249 16.84 -0.65 -0.51
N LEU A 250 16.94 0.42 -1.30
CA LEU A 250 18.15 1.24 -1.37
C LEU A 250 18.16 2.30 -0.25
N PHE A 251 18.70 1.90 0.91
CA PHE A 251 18.96 2.77 2.06
C PHE A 251 19.54 4.16 1.66
N TRP A 252 20.42 4.20 0.66
CA TRP A 252 21.04 5.43 0.17
C TRP A 252 20.09 6.41 -0.51
N ILE A 253 19.12 5.93 -1.30
CA ILE A 253 18.13 6.77 -1.97
C ILE A 253 17.23 7.42 -0.91
N LYS A 254 16.77 6.61 0.03
CA LYS A 254 15.97 7.07 1.17
C LYS A 254 16.71 8.10 2.02
N LEU A 255 17.99 7.87 2.31
CA LEU A 255 18.82 8.83 3.06
C LEU A 255 19.02 10.14 2.29
N LEU A 256 19.22 10.07 0.97
CA LEU A 256 19.35 11.25 0.11
C LEU A 256 18.08 12.10 0.15
N ILE A 257 16.92 11.49 -0.02
CA ILE A 257 15.62 12.18 -0.01
C ILE A 257 15.34 12.77 1.37
N ALA A 258 15.53 11.99 2.43
CA ALA A 258 15.34 12.48 3.80
C ALA A 258 16.25 13.68 4.09
N SER A 259 17.48 13.67 3.58
CA SER A 259 18.40 14.80 3.70
C SER A 259 17.87 16.03 2.95
N ILE A 260 17.36 15.87 1.73
CA ILE A 260 16.75 16.98 0.96
C ILE A 260 15.53 17.53 1.70
N ALA A 261 14.65 16.67 2.21
CA ALA A 261 13.46 17.06 2.98
C ALA A 261 13.83 17.81 4.27
N LEU A 262 14.84 17.35 5.00
CA LEU A 262 15.35 18.02 6.21
C LEU A 262 15.97 19.38 5.87
N ILE A 263 16.82 19.45 4.84
CA ILE A 263 17.43 20.72 4.41
C ILE A 263 16.35 21.71 3.96
N GLY A 264 15.41 21.25 3.12
CA GLY A 264 14.30 22.07 2.63
C GLY A 264 13.36 22.51 3.76
N GLY A 265 13.04 21.61 4.68
CA GLY A 265 12.21 21.89 5.85
C GLY A 265 12.87 22.90 6.80
N VAL A 266 14.15 22.71 7.14
CA VAL A 266 14.93 23.65 7.95
C VAL A 266 15.06 25.01 7.25
N TRP A 267 15.25 25.03 5.93
CA TRP A 267 15.29 26.28 5.17
C TRP A 267 13.93 27.00 5.22
N ASN A 268 12.82 26.28 5.04
CA ASN A 268 11.47 26.83 5.16
C ASN A 268 11.18 27.39 6.57
N LEU A 269 11.55 26.65 7.62
CA LEU A 269 11.43 27.12 8.99
C LEU A 269 12.30 28.35 9.26
N LYS A 270 13.56 28.33 8.80
CA LYS A 270 14.46 29.47 8.92
C LYS A 270 13.87 30.70 8.23
N ALA A 271 13.34 30.53 7.02
CA ALA A 271 12.68 31.60 6.27
C ALA A 271 11.48 32.18 7.02
N PHE A 272 10.71 31.37 7.77
CA PHE A 272 9.63 31.87 8.61
C PHE A 272 10.13 32.72 9.79
N PHE A 273 11.19 32.30 10.47
CA PHE A 273 11.71 33.00 11.66
C PHE A 273 12.61 34.20 11.34
N THR A 274 13.32 34.22 10.21
CA THR A 274 14.14 35.38 9.81
C THR A 274 13.33 36.48 9.12
N ASN A 275 12.23 36.14 8.44
CA ASN A 275 11.34 37.13 7.82
C ASN A 275 10.35 37.73 8.84
N LYS A 276 10.78 38.79 9.52
CA LYS A 276 9.96 39.49 10.54
C LYS A 276 8.83 40.35 9.97
N GLU A 277 8.84 40.69 8.68
CA GLU A 277 7.74 41.41 8.03
C GLU A 277 6.97 40.49 7.07
N ASP A 278 5.67 40.73 6.94
CA ASP A 278 4.78 40.08 5.97
C ASP A 278 5.12 40.54 4.54
N GLY A 279 6.38 40.47 4.11
CA GLY A 279 6.86 40.88 2.79
C GLY A 279 8.39 40.85 2.66
N CYS A 280 8.88 40.06 1.71
CA CYS A 280 10.24 40.03 1.12
C CYS A 280 11.43 40.43 2.00
N GLU A 281 12.22 39.43 2.41
CA GLU A 281 13.61 39.61 2.80
C GLU A 281 14.41 40.38 1.73
N VAL A 282 15.29 41.21 2.25
CA VAL A 282 16.09 42.25 1.60
C VAL A 282 17.10 41.64 0.62
N VAL A 283 16.65 41.18 -0.55
CA VAL A 283 17.53 41.15 -1.73
C VAL A 283 17.61 42.57 -2.24
N SER A 284 18.79 43.19 -2.12
CA SER A 284 19.05 44.54 -2.63
C SER A 284 18.41 44.73 -4.01
N GLU A 285 17.67 45.83 -4.19
CA GLU A 285 16.91 46.11 -5.43
C GLU A 285 17.75 45.91 -6.70
N LYS A 286 19.05 46.18 -6.62
CA LYS A 286 20.03 45.97 -7.70
C LYS A 286 20.26 44.50 -8.08
N LYS A 287 20.32 43.56 -7.14
CA LYS A 287 20.46 42.11 -7.44
C LYS A 287 19.13 41.53 -7.91
N ARG A 288 18.03 41.90 -7.26
CA ARG A 288 16.67 41.48 -7.63
C ARG A 288 16.30 41.94 -9.04
N SER A 289 16.58 43.19 -9.41
CA SER A 289 16.30 43.68 -10.77
C SER A 289 17.22 43.06 -11.82
N LYS A 290 18.50 42.76 -11.53
CA LYS A 290 19.39 42.06 -12.47
C LYS A 290 18.93 40.63 -12.75
N VAL A 291 18.50 39.90 -11.72
CA VAL A 291 17.99 38.53 -11.85
C VAL A 291 16.62 38.54 -12.53
N LEU A 292 15.70 39.40 -12.10
CA LEU A 292 14.39 39.55 -12.76
C LEU A 292 14.50 40.07 -14.20
N ASN A 293 15.49 40.89 -14.53
CA ASN A 293 15.73 41.35 -15.90
C ASN A 293 16.42 40.29 -16.76
N LYS A 294 17.32 39.47 -16.19
CA LYS A 294 17.84 38.28 -16.89
C LYS A 294 16.74 37.26 -17.14
N ILE A 295 15.90 36.99 -16.13
CA ILE A 295 14.74 36.11 -16.28
C ILE A 295 13.77 36.74 -17.28
N LYS A 296 13.41 38.03 -17.19
CA LYS A 296 12.57 38.70 -18.19
C LYS A 296 13.18 38.66 -19.58
N TYR A 297 14.49 38.81 -19.75
CA TYR A 297 15.15 38.72 -21.05
C TYR A 297 15.08 37.30 -21.62
N ILE A 298 15.33 36.28 -20.79
CA ILE A 298 15.20 34.86 -21.15
C ILE A 298 13.73 34.51 -21.47
N THR A 299 12.78 35.05 -20.69
CA THR A 299 11.33 34.76 -20.81
C THR A 299 10.63 35.61 -21.87
N SER A 300 11.21 36.77 -22.23
CA SER A 300 10.79 37.69 -23.30
C SER A 300 11.37 37.29 -24.65
N SER A 301 12.35 36.39 -24.69
CA SER A 301 12.73 35.75 -25.94
C SER A 301 11.59 34.82 -26.38
N GLN A 302 11.20 34.95 -27.65
CA GLN A 302 10.03 34.30 -28.27
C GLN A 302 10.11 32.76 -28.37
N LYS A 303 10.93 32.08 -27.58
CA LYS A 303 11.04 30.62 -27.63
C LYS A 303 10.08 29.99 -26.62
N TYR A 304 8.80 30.04 -26.98
CA TYR A 304 7.70 29.33 -26.32
C TYR A 304 8.06 27.88 -25.94
N SER A 305 8.79 27.19 -26.80
CA SER A 305 9.26 25.81 -26.60
C SER A 305 10.21 25.64 -25.41
N LEU A 306 11.09 26.62 -25.13
CA LEU A 306 12.04 26.52 -24.02
C LEU A 306 11.31 26.60 -22.66
N ALA A 307 10.26 27.43 -22.58
CA ALA A 307 9.42 27.52 -21.39
C ALA A 307 8.64 26.22 -21.14
N ILE A 308 8.11 25.60 -22.21
CA ILE A 308 7.44 24.29 -22.13
C ILE A 308 8.40 23.22 -21.61
N ILE A 309 9.61 23.12 -22.19
CA ILE A 309 10.62 22.14 -21.75
C ILE A 309 10.98 22.37 -20.27
N GLY A 310 11.16 23.62 -19.85
CA GLY A 310 11.44 23.95 -18.45
C GLY A 310 10.30 23.54 -17.51
N ILE A 311 9.04 23.75 -17.91
CA ILE A 311 7.86 23.35 -17.14
C ILE A 311 7.71 21.82 -17.07
N ILE A 312 7.96 21.10 -18.17
CA ILE A 312 7.96 19.64 -18.18
C ILE A 312 9.03 19.11 -17.23
N GLY A 313 10.26 19.63 -17.31
CA GLY A 313 11.36 19.23 -16.43
C GLY A 313 11.06 19.51 -14.95
N LEU A 314 10.42 20.65 -14.67
CA LEU A 314 9.94 20.98 -13.33
C LEU A 314 8.89 19.97 -12.85
N ALA A 315 7.86 19.67 -13.66
CA ALA A 315 6.82 18.71 -13.32
C ALA A 315 7.39 17.31 -13.01
N VAL A 316 8.30 16.81 -13.85
CA VAL A 316 8.98 15.52 -13.63
C VAL A 316 9.75 15.51 -12.31
N SER A 317 10.52 16.57 -12.05
CA SER A 317 11.34 16.67 -10.83
C SER A 317 10.47 16.67 -9.57
N VAL A 318 9.33 17.37 -9.63
CA VAL A 318 8.39 17.50 -8.53
C VAL A 318 7.71 16.18 -8.23
N ASN A 319 7.18 15.51 -9.26
CA ASN A 319 6.50 14.23 -9.08
C ASN A 319 7.45 13.17 -8.50
N PHE A 320 8.75 13.26 -8.80
CA PHE A 320 9.74 12.38 -8.17
C PHE A 320 9.91 12.65 -6.68
N ILE A 321 9.89 13.92 -6.26
CA ILE A 321 9.96 14.31 -4.84
C ILE A 321 8.66 13.90 -4.13
N GLU A 322 7.52 14.18 -4.74
CA GLU A 322 6.19 13.85 -4.22
C GLU A 322 6.00 12.34 -4.02
N LEU A 323 6.40 11.54 -5.01
CA LEU A 323 6.40 10.09 -4.92
C LEU A 323 7.14 9.63 -3.66
N THR A 324 8.23 10.27 -3.30
CA THR A 324 9.00 9.85 -2.11
C THR A 324 8.35 10.27 -0.79
N CYS A 325 7.51 11.30 -0.82
CA CYS A 325 6.76 11.79 0.34
C CYS A 325 5.47 10.97 0.59
N SER A 326 4.85 10.41 -0.45
CA SER A 326 3.55 9.71 -0.35
C SER A 326 3.48 8.33 -1.06
N ALA A 327 4.62 7.75 -1.44
CA ALA A 327 4.71 6.47 -2.18
C ALA A 327 3.81 5.35 -1.63
N GLY A 328 3.62 5.27 -0.32
CA GLY A 328 2.79 4.24 0.31
C GLY A 328 1.34 4.22 -0.20
N LEU A 329 0.76 5.38 -0.52
CA LEU A 329 -0.64 5.49 -0.94
C LEU A 329 -0.88 4.86 -2.34
N PRO A 330 -0.10 5.19 -3.38
CA PRO A 330 -0.14 4.46 -4.65
C PRO A 330 0.13 2.96 -4.54
N VAL A 331 1.05 2.52 -3.66
CA VAL A 331 1.31 1.08 -3.43
C VAL A 331 0.03 0.38 -3.01
N VAL A 332 -0.56 0.87 -1.92
CA VAL A 332 -1.67 0.20 -1.25
C VAL A 332 -2.85 0.18 -2.21
N PHE A 333 -3.08 1.28 -2.91
CA PHE A 333 -4.14 1.37 -3.90
C PHE A 333 -3.94 0.42 -5.10
N THR A 334 -2.76 0.41 -5.72
CA THR A 334 -2.49 -0.49 -6.87
C THR A 334 -2.52 -1.97 -6.49
N ASN A 335 -2.02 -2.32 -5.30
CA ASN A 335 -2.18 -3.68 -4.75
C ASN A 335 -3.64 -4.03 -4.52
N LEU A 336 -4.44 -3.10 -3.98
CA LEU A 336 -5.86 -3.29 -3.77
C LEU A 336 -6.60 -3.51 -5.11
N LEU A 337 -6.25 -2.78 -6.17
CA LEU A 337 -6.79 -3.03 -7.51
C LEU A 337 -6.37 -4.40 -8.06
N ALA A 338 -5.11 -4.81 -7.86
CA ALA A 338 -4.60 -6.09 -8.33
C ALA A 338 -5.29 -7.30 -7.65
N LEU A 339 -5.73 -7.16 -6.40
CA LEU A 339 -6.45 -8.20 -5.66
C LEU A 339 -7.92 -8.38 -6.10
N ASN A 340 -8.49 -7.42 -6.83
CA ASN A 340 -9.91 -7.42 -7.21
C ASN A 340 -10.18 -8.02 -8.61
N ASN A 341 -9.20 -8.69 -9.25
CA ASN A 341 -9.35 -9.35 -10.56
C ASN A 341 -10.08 -8.51 -11.62
N LEU A 342 -9.72 -7.23 -11.72
CA LEU A 342 -10.38 -6.25 -12.58
C LEU A 342 -10.01 -6.44 -14.06
N SER A 343 -10.94 -6.07 -14.96
CA SER A 343 -10.60 -5.89 -16.37
C SER A 343 -9.64 -4.71 -16.57
N VAL A 344 -8.93 -4.69 -17.69
CA VAL A 344 -7.98 -3.60 -18.03
C VAL A 344 -8.66 -2.23 -18.03
N LEU A 345 -9.92 -2.16 -18.48
CA LEU A 345 -10.69 -0.91 -18.50
C LEU A 345 -11.08 -0.44 -17.10
N GLU A 346 -11.51 -1.35 -16.24
CA GLU A 346 -11.85 -1.03 -14.85
C GLU A 346 -10.61 -0.59 -14.08
N TYR A 347 -9.50 -1.32 -14.22
CA TYR A 347 -8.22 -0.94 -13.63
C TYR A 347 -7.77 0.46 -14.08
N GLY A 348 -7.84 0.74 -15.38
CA GLY A 348 -7.53 2.05 -15.94
C GLY A 348 -8.46 3.17 -15.44
N PHE A 349 -9.75 2.87 -15.27
CA PHE A 349 -10.72 3.81 -14.72
C PHE A 349 -10.42 4.19 -13.28
N TYR A 350 -10.08 3.22 -12.42
CA TYR A 350 -9.73 3.50 -11.03
C TYR A 350 -8.41 4.26 -10.89
N LEU A 351 -7.41 3.97 -11.73
CA LEU A 351 -6.20 4.79 -11.81
C LEU A 351 -6.51 6.23 -12.23
N PHE A 352 -7.37 6.41 -13.24
CA PHE A 352 -7.80 7.73 -13.67
C PHE A 352 -8.51 8.48 -12.53
N LEU A 353 -9.42 7.82 -11.83
CA LEU A 353 -10.18 8.43 -10.72
C LEU A 353 -9.25 8.82 -9.58
N TYR A 354 -8.27 7.98 -9.24
CA TYR A 354 -7.22 8.32 -8.29
C TYR A 354 -6.48 9.59 -8.70
N ILE A 355 -5.95 9.62 -9.92
CA ILE A 355 -5.12 10.73 -10.42
C ILE A 355 -5.92 12.04 -10.51
N LEU A 356 -7.21 11.95 -10.84
CA LEU A 356 -8.11 13.10 -10.87
C LEU A 356 -8.24 13.75 -9.48
N PHE A 357 -8.43 12.94 -8.43
CA PHE A 357 -8.55 13.44 -7.07
C PHE A 357 -7.22 13.81 -6.43
N PHE A 358 -6.14 13.17 -6.88
CA PHE A 358 -4.76 13.58 -6.59
C PHE A 358 -4.45 14.99 -7.13
N LEU A 359 -4.93 15.35 -8.32
CA LEU A 359 -4.69 16.68 -8.91
C LEU A 359 -5.76 17.73 -8.56
N ILE A 360 -6.76 17.40 -7.74
CA ILE A 360 -7.95 18.24 -7.61
C ILE A 360 -7.66 19.58 -6.92
N ASP A 361 -6.80 19.59 -5.92
CA ASP A 361 -6.38 20.79 -5.19
C ASP A 361 -5.45 21.65 -6.05
N ASP A 362 -4.52 21.03 -6.76
CA ASP A 362 -3.67 21.65 -7.78
C ASP A 362 -4.51 22.34 -8.87
N LEU A 363 -5.51 21.64 -9.41
CA LEU A 363 -6.46 22.18 -10.37
C LEU A 363 -7.22 23.36 -9.75
N LEU A 364 -7.80 23.19 -8.56
CA LEU A 364 -8.60 24.22 -7.89
C LEU A 364 -7.77 25.50 -7.69
N ILE A 365 -6.57 25.38 -7.14
CA ILE A 365 -5.69 26.50 -6.87
C ILE A 365 -5.21 27.13 -8.19
N PHE A 366 -4.84 26.33 -9.20
CA PHE A 366 -4.50 26.83 -10.53
C PHE A 366 -5.65 27.63 -11.14
N PHE A 367 -6.88 27.11 -11.13
CA PHE A 367 -8.05 27.81 -11.65
C PHE A 367 -8.35 29.11 -10.90
N ILE A 368 -8.25 29.09 -9.56
CA ILE A 368 -8.41 30.30 -8.74
C ILE A 368 -7.31 31.31 -9.10
N ALA A 369 -6.05 30.90 -9.16
CA ALA A 369 -4.95 31.77 -9.51
C ALA A 369 -5.15 32.38 -10.91
N MET A 370 -5.56 31.58 -11.90
CA MET A 370 -5.75 32.02 -13.28
C MET A 370 -6.95 32.96 -13.47
N LYS A 371 -8.05 32.78 -12.72
CA LYS A 371 -9.20 33.69 -12.78
C LYS A 371 -9.00 34.95 -11.93
N THR A 372 -8.33 34.81 -10.79
CA THR A 372 -8.20 35.86 -9.77
C THR A 372 -6.90 36.64 -9.90
N LEU A 373 -6.39 36.80 -11.13
CA LEU A 373 -5.21 37.60 -11.52
C LEU A 373 -5.35 39.13 -11.23
N LYS A 374 -6.02 39.49 -10.14
CA LYS A 374 -6.03 40.77 -9.43
C LYS A 374 -5.62 40.64 -7.96
N ILE A 375 -5.25 39.46 -7.45
CA ILE A 375 -4.79 39.35 -6.06
C ILE A 375 -3.34 39.83 -5.93
N THR A 376 -3.18 41.15 -6.00
CA THR A 376 -2.18 41.87 -5.21
C THR A 376 -2.68 41.87 -3.76
N GLY A 377 -2.36 40.85 -2.95
CA GLY A 377 -2.66 40.93 -1.52
C GLY A 377 -2.73 39.64 -0.68
N LEU A 378 -3.12 38.48 -1.21
CA LEU A 378 -3.07 37.22 -0.44
C LEU A 378 -1.64 36.66 -0.28
N SER A 379 -0.64 37.32 -0.89
CA SER A 379 0.68 36.75 -1.18
C SER A 379 1.61 36.60 0.03
N ASN A 380 1.43 37.33 1.13
CA ASN A 380 2.49 37.35 2.17
C ASN A 380 2.13 36.59 3.45
N LYS A 381 0.90 36.69 3.97
CA LYS A 381 0.49 35.91 5.15
C LYS A 381 0.37 34.42 4.84
N TYR A 382 -0.25 34.07 3.72
CA TYR A 382 -0.41 32.66 3.33
C TYR A 382 0.95 32.00 3.05
N ALA A 383 1.84 32.68 2.32
CA ALA A 383 3.20 32.20 2.09
C ALA A 383 3.98 32.02 3.40
N LYS A 384 3.89 33.00 4.33
CA LYS A 384 4.54 32.92 5.63
C LYS A 384 4.06 31.73 6.47
N TYR A 385 2.74 31.57 6.65
CA TYR A 385 2.22 30.42 7.41
C TYR A 385 2.41 29.09 6.70
N SER A 386 2.42 29.09 5.36
CA SER A 386 2.84 27.91 4.59
C SER A 386 4.28 27.54 4.93
N HIS A 387 5.23 28.50 5.01
CA HIS A 387 6.66 28.25 5.36
C HIS A 387 6.81 27.57 6.71
N LEU A 388 6.00 27.98 7.68
CA LEU A 388 5.94 27.31 8.97
C LEU A 388 5.38 25.89 8.87
N ILE A 389 4.15 25.74 8.37
CA ILE A 389 3.43 24.46 8.37
C ILE A 389 4.18 23.43 7.52
N GLY A 390 4.50 23.79 6.28
CA GLY A 390 5.23 22.93 5.37
C GLY A 390 6.67 22.67 5.82
N GLY A 391 7.32 23.63 6.49
CA GLY A 391 8.64 23.42 7.09
C GLY A 391 8.61 22.39 8.23
N ILE A 392 7.65 22.51 9.15
CA ILE A 392 7.42 21.54 10.24
C ILE A 392 7.15 20.15 9.63
N LEU A 393 6.25 20.08 8.65
CA LEU A 393 5.81 18.81 8.07
C LEU A 393 6.94 18.12 7.29
N MET A 394 7.73 18.86 6.50
CA MET A 394 8.91 18.31 5.81
C MET A 394 9.98 17.81 6.78
N VAL A 395 10.22 18.53 7.89
CA VAL A 395 11.17 18.06 8.92
C VAL A 395 10.66 16.78 9.60
N LEU A 396 9.38 16.75 9.99
CA LEU A 396 8.77 15.55 10.59
C LEU A 396 8.83 14.34 9.65
N VAL A 397 8.46 14.52 8.39
CA VAL A 397 8.55 13.45 7.37
C VAL A 397 10.00 13.01 7.18
N GLY A 398 10.95 13.94 7.05
CA GLY A 398 12.37 13.60 6.92
C GLY A 398 12.92 12.80 8.10
N ILE A 399 12.55 13.15 9.33
CA ILE A 399 12.90 12.40 10.55
C ILE A 399 12.25 11.01 10.52
N LEU A 400 10.95 10.92 10.25
CA LEU A 400 10.22 9.66 10.19
C LEU A 400 10.80 8.74 9.12
N MET A 401 11.19 9.26 7.96
CA MET A 401 11.88 8.48 6.93
C MET A 401 13.17 7.86 7.49
N ILE A 402 13.99 8.58 8.25
CA ILE A 402 15.25 8.04 8.78
C ILE A 402 15.00 7.00 9.88
N PHE A 403 14.15 7.31 10.86
CA PHE A 403 14.05 6.52 12.10
C PHE A 403 12.91 5.50 12.12
N LYS A 404 11.78 5.79 11.46
CA LYS A 404 10.55 4.96 11.47
C LYS A 404 9.80 5.03 10.14
N PRO A 405 10.40 4.52 9.04
CA PRO A 405 9.76 4.55 7.72
C PRO A 405 8.46 3.74 7.64
N GLU A 406 8.34 2.72 8.49
CA GLU A 406 7.15 1.86 8.63
C GLU A 406 5.86 2.67 8.82
N TRP A 407 5.95 3.77 9.59
CA TRP A 407 4.81 4.64 9.88
C TRP A 407 4.35 5.45 8.66
N LEU A 408 5.27 5.80 7.76
CA LEU A 408 4.95 6.51 6.51
C LEU A 408 4.40 5.56 5.44
N MET A 409 4.79 4.28 5.50
CA MET A 409 4.32 3.25 4.57
C MET A 409 3.05 2.54 5.07
N PHE A 410 2.50 2.94 6.23
CA PHE A 410 1.37 2.28 6.89
C PHE A 410 1.57 0.75 7.04
N ASN A 411 2.83 0.33 7.22
CA ASN A 411 3.22 -1.07 7.40
C ASN A 411 3.43 -1.30 8.90
N PHE A 412 2.32 -1.52 9.62
CA PHE A 412 2.31 -1.75 11.07
C PHE A 412 2.39 -3.24 11.41
#